data_AF-A0A960WLH3-F1
#
_entry.id   AF-A0A960WLH3-F1
#
_cell.length_a   1.000
_cell.length_b   1.000
_cell.length_c   1.000
_cell.angle_alpha   90.00
_cell.angle_beta   90.00
_cell.angle_gamma   90.00
#
_symmetry.space_group_name_H-M   'P 1'
#
loop_
_entity.id
_entity.type
_entity.pdbx_description
1 polymer ?
#
loop_
_entity_poly.entity_id
_entity_poly.type
_entity_poly.pdbx_seq_one_letter_code
_entity_poly.pdbx_strand_id
1 'polypeptide(L)'
;MITYTVFYITLVNLMLFAAGDKNNLEQFTPPQANWQTFAVKPFKGGTNTSHDPDGVGWINKKAWDDSKWDGTIYNPTKMTKKQFAAAICPSVDRIRGIREVFYKHKPFADNKNPTKAEIDEWHRIAINHLRALVGYTSEDRQVKKDQCMFARALWGDERKFTKKWDKKYPGKLGSAAGPCVGSKNAHCGATFIPNKSDQAAYLPKNHPGCNKQQGAEGVFSGPKSNIPWSLKWSRAFCNTLMAEGFWGGHVGPWFHREKFGFSFWDNQPNNNNNNAILRAKWTGKLMPSLYKKP
;
A
#
# COMPACT_ATOMS: atom_id res chain seq x y z
N MET A 1 2.31 -30.76 53.64
CA MET A 1 2.08 -31.03 52.20
C MET A 1 1.27 -29.86 51.67
N ILE A 2 1.92 -28.86 51.08
CA ILE A 2 1.29 -27.61 50.62
C ILE A 2 1.31 -27.63 49.09
N THR A 3 0.15 -27.82 48.49
CA THR A 3 -0.07 -27.80 47.05
C THR A 3 -0.19 -26.35 46.57
N TYR A 4 0.76 -25.90 45.77
CA TYR A 4 0.68 -24.62 45.06
C TYR A 4 -0.02 -24.82 43.72
N THR A 5 -1.24 -24.29 43.60
CA THR A 5 -1.97 -24.18 42.35
C THR A 5 -1.44 -22.96 41.58
N VAL A 6 -0.71 -23.19 40.49
CA VAL A 6 -0.24 -22.14 39.58
C VAL A 6 -1.37 -21.82 38.60
N PHE A 7 -1.97 -20.63 38.73
CA PHE A 7 -2.89 -20.07 37.74
C PHE A 7 -2.09 -19.42 36.61
N TYR A 8 -2.17 -19.98 35.40
CA TYR A 8 -1.75 -19.32 34.17
C TYR A 8 -2.83 -18.30 33.75
N ILE A 9 -2.55 -17.00 33.95
CA ILE A 9 -3.35 -15.92 33.38
C ILE A 9 -2.79 -15.61 31.98
N THR A 10 -3.46 -16.12 30.94
CA THR A 10 -3.20 -15.73 29.56
C THR A 10 -3.79 -14.33 29.34
N LEU A 11 -2.95 -13.30 29.42
CA LEU A 11 -3.31 -11.92 29.07
C LEU A 11 -3.54 -11.82 27.55
N VAL A 12 -4.78 -12.02 27.13
CA VAL A 12 -5.23 -11.64 25.79
C VAL A 12 -5.36 -10.12 25.78
N ASN A 13 -4.36 -9.43 25.23
CA ASN A 13 -4.43 -7.99 24.95
C ASN A 13 -5.53 -7.73 23.90
N LEU A 14 -6.74 -7.47 24.38
CA LEU A 14 -7.86 -6.99 23.58
C LEU A 14 -7.59 -5.52 23.24
N MET A 15 -6.84 -5.26 22.16
CA MET A 15 -6.77 -3.91 21.60
C MET A 15 -8.17 -3.55 21.06
N LEU A 16 -8.92 -2.76 21.84
CA LEU A 16 -10.08 -2.01 21.38
C LEU A 16 -9.61 -0.97 20.37
N PHE A 17 -9.70 -1.31 19.08
CA PHE A 17 -9.68 -0.29 18.03
C PHE A 17 -11.11 0.23 17.90
N ALA A 18 -11.31 1.51 18.19
CA ALA A 18 -12.58 2.19 17.96
C ALA A 18 -12.99 2.00 16.49
N ALA A 19 -14.16 1.38 16.28
CA ALA A 19 -14.81 1.36 14.99
C ALA A 19 -15.24 2.80 14.68
N GLY A 20 -14.38 3.55 13.99
CA GLY A 20 -14.71 4.89 13.50
C GLY A 20 -15.97 4.83 12.64
N ASP A 21 -16.84 5.82 12.85
CA ASP A 21 -18.09 5.98 12.12
C ASP A 21 -17.81 6.01 10.61
N LYS A 22 -18.27 5.00 9.88
CA LYS A 22 -17.89 4.76 8.46
C LYS A 22 -18.36 5.87 7.51
N ASN A 23 -19.26 6.74 7.98
CA ASN A 23 -19.88 7.79 7.16
C ASN A 23 -18.98 9.02 6.93
N ASN A 24 -17.77 9.10 7.51
CA ASN A 24 -16.88 10.28 7.40
C ASN A 24 -15.43 9.94 7.05
N LEU A 25 -15.17 8.94 6.19
CA LEU A 25 -13.80 8.67 5.74
C LEU A 25 -13.30 9.82 4.84
N GLU A 26 -12.22 10.46 5.27
CA GLU A 26 -11.51 11.45 4.45
C GLU A 26 -10.81 10.75 3.27
N GLN A 27 -11.03 11.26 2.06
CA GLN A 27 -10.34 10.84 0.84
C GLN A 27 -8.97 11.52 0.74
N PHE A 28 -7.92 10.74 0.53
CA PHE A 28 -6.55 11.23 0.35
C PHE A 28 -6.09 11.11 -1.10
N THR A 29 -6.56 10.09 -1.82
CA THR A 29 -6.34 9.96 -3.25
C THR A 29 -7.02 11.11 -3.99
N PRO A 30 -6.31 11.89 -4.84
CA PRO A 30 -6.93 12.98 -5.57
C PRO A 30 -8.08 12.52 -6.49
N PRO A 31 -9.12 13.34 -6.68
CA PRO A 31 -10.21 13.04 -7.62
C PRO A 31 -9.73 12.73 -9.04
N GLN A 32 -8.63 13.35 -9.48
CA GLN A 32 -8.02 13.20 -10.80
C GLN A 32 -7.41 11.81 -11.04
N ALA A 33 -7.17 11.01 -10.00
CA ALA A 33 -6.66 9.65 -10.17
C ALA A 33 -7.67 8.82 -10.99
N ASN A 34 -7.28 8.40 -12.19
CA ASN A 34 -8.15 7.63 -13.09
C ASN A 34 -8.10 6.14 -12.71
N TRP A 35 -9.09 5.70 -11.91
CA TRP A 35 -9.23 4.31 -11.48
C TRP A 35 -10.38 3.57 -12.17
N GLN A 36 -10.90 4.10 -13.28
CA GLN A 36 -12.01 3.48 -14.01
C GLN A 36 -11.68 2.04 -14.43
N THR A 37 -10.46 1.81 -14.92
CA THR A 37 -10.04 0.45 -15.30
C THR A 37 -9.94 -0.49 -14.11
N PHE A 38 -9.55 0.00 -12.93
CA PHE A 38 -9.45 -0.83 -11.73
C PHE A 38 -10.82 -1.20 -11.14
N ALA A 39 -11.87 -0.43 -11.42
CA ALA A 39 -13.24 -0.79 -11.05
C ALA A 39 -13.82 -1.88 -11.95
N VAL A 40 -13.44 -1.93 -13.23
CA VAL A 40 -14.06 -2.82 -14.22
C VAL A 40 -13.23 -4.09 -14.50
N LYS A 41 -11.92 -3.95 -14.69
CA LYS A 41 -11.05 -5.06 -15.12
C LYS A 41 -11.07 -6.28 -14.21
N PRO A 42 -11.14 -6.15 -12.87
CA PRO A 42 -11.21 -7.31 -11.99
C PRO A 42 -12.39 -8.24 -12.27
N PHE A 43 -13.49 -7.73 -12.83
CA PHE A 43 -14.72 -8.49 -13.05
C PHE A 43 -14.89 -8.97 -14.51
N LYS A 44 -14.11 -8.42 -15.46
CA LYS A 44 -14.27 -8.68 -16.90
C LYS A 44 -14.22 -10.17 -17.29
N GLY A 45 -13.48 -10.98 -16.53
CA GLY A 45 -13.34 -12.43 -16.80
C GLY A 45 -14.34 -13.31 -16.05
N GLY A 46 -15.26 -12.75 -15.24
CA GLY A 46 -16.19 -13.50 -14.41
C GLY A 46 -15.56 -14.29 -13.25
N THR A 47 -14.22 -14.35 -13.17
CA THR A 47 -13.51 -15.08 -12.10
C THR A 47 -13.69 -14.42 -10.73
N ASN A 48 -13.69 -13.09 -10.66
CA ASN A 48 -13.92 -12.38 -9.40
C ASN A 48 -15.36 -11.89 -9.31
N THR A 49 -15.90 -11.88 -8.10
CA THR A 49 -17.28 -11.42 -7.83
C THR A 49 -17.33 -10.11 -7.04
N SER A 50 -16.22 -9.73 -6.38
CA SER A 50 -16.07 -8.48 -5.62
C SER A 50 -14.59 -8.15 -5.36
N HIS A 51 -14.31 -7.01 -4.73
CA HIS A 51 -12.96 -6.57 -4.37
C HIS A 51 -12.47 -7.12 -3.02
N ASP A 52 -13.29 -7.80 -2.23
CA ASP A 52 -12.88 -8.44 -0.98
C ASP A 52 -12.15 -9.78 -1.21
N PRO A 53 -11.49 -10.35 -0.19
CA PRO A 53 -10.76 -11.60 -0.33
C PRO A 53 -11.58 -12.81 -0.79
N ASP A 54 -12.86 -12.93 -0.38
CA ASP A 54 -13.68 -14.10 -0.78
C ASP A 54 -14.25 -13.93 -2.18
N GLY A 55 -14.29 -12.69 -2.67
CA GLY A 55 -14.57 -12.37 -4.07
C GLY A 55 -13.48 -12.78 -5.06
N VAL A 56 -12.30 -13.21 -4.60
CA VAL A 56 -11.16 -13.55 -5.46
C VAL A 56 -11.24 -15.02 -5.91
N GLY A 57 -11.80 -15.29 -7.08
CA GLY A 57 -12.16 -16.67 -7.46
C GLY A 57 -10.99 -17.61 -7.77
N TRP A 58 -9.77 -17.12 -8.01
CA TRP A 58 -8.60 -18.01 -8.21
C TRP A 58 -7.88 -18.40 -6.91
N ILE A 59 -8.25 -17.80 -5.78
CA ILE A 59 -7.68 -18.16 -4.47
C ILE A 59 -8.71 -19.01 -3.74
N ASN A 60 -8.47 -20.32 -3.73
CA ASN A 60 -9.37 -21.25 -3.09
C ASN A 60 -9.34 -21.14 -1.55
N LYS A 61 -10.35 -21.73 -0.89
CA LYS A 61 -10.48 -21.73 0.57
C LYS A 61 -9.24 -22.26 1.29
N LYS A 62 -8.64 -23.36 0.81
CA LYS A 62 -7.43 -23.94 1.43
C LYS A 62 -6.28 -22.94 1.42
N ALA A 63 -6.10 -22.25 0.30
CA ALA A 63 -5.07 -21.23 0.15
C ALA A 63 -5.29 -20.11 1.18
N TRP A 64 -6.53 -19.65 1.37
CA TRP A 64 -6.85 -18.69 2.43
C TRP A 64 -6.57 -19.23 3.84
N ASP A 65 -6.99 -20.46 4.14
CA ASP A 65 -6.77 -21.09 5.44
C ASP A 65 -5.28 -21.24 5.77
N ASP A 66 -4.45 -21.68 4.81
CA ASP A 66 -2.99 -21.81 4.96
C ASP A 66 -2.30 -20.44 5.15
N SER A 67 -2.98 -19.35 4.78
CA SER A 67 -2.48 -17.98 4.88
C SER A 67 -2.90 -17.28 6.16
N LYS A 68 -3.59 -17.96 7.09
CA LYS A 68 -3.94 -17.36 8.39
C LYS A 68 -2.69 -16.95 9.16
N TRP A 69 -2.85 -15.91 9.97
CA TRP A 69 -1.87 -15.51 10.96
C TRP A 69 -2.34 -15.95 12.35
N ASP A 70 -1.45 -16.59 13.08
CA ASP A 70 -1.66 -17.13 14.42
C ASP A 70 -1.17 -16.18 15.53
N GLY A 71 -0.70 -14.99 15.17
CA GLY A 71 -0.10 -14.03 16.09
C GLY A 71 1.42 -14.15 16.22
N THR A 72 2.06 -15.09 15.54
CA THR A 72 3.53 -15.25 15.55
C THR A 72 4.22 -13.99 15.01
N ILE A 73 5.15 -13.43 15.79
CA ILE A 73 6.02 -12.35 15.34
C ILE A 73 7.20 -12.92 14.55
N TYR A 74 7.33 -12.53 13.29
CA TYR A 74 8.42 -12.97 12.43
C TYR A 74 9.65 -12.08 12.63
N ASN A 75 10.68 -12.62 13.27
CA ASN A 75 11.94 -11.91 13.48
C ASN A 75 12.86 -12.07 12.24
N PRO A 76 13.12 -10.98 11.49
CA PRO A 76 13.96 -11.03 10.29
C PRO A 76 15.44 -11.34 10.57
N THR A 77 15.93 -11.20 11.80
CA THR A 77 17.32 -11.57 12.16
C THR A 77 17.50 -13.07 12.37
N LYS A 78 16.40 -13.83 12.48
CA LYS A 78 16.41 -15.28 12.71
C LYS A 78 16.03 -16.08 11.47
N MET A 79 15.89 -15.41 10.33
CA MET A 79 15.40 -16.00 9.08
C MET A 79 16.29 -15.56 7.92
N THR A 80 16.54 -16.46 6.98
CA THR A 80 17.04 -16.06 5.67
C THR A 80 16.01 -15.19 4.96
N LYS A 81 16.46 -14.41 3.95
CA LYS A 81 15.57 -13.63 3.08
C LYS A 81 14.38 -14.46 2.56
N LYS A 82 14.65 -15.67 2.08
CA LYS A 82 13.63 -16.57 1.51
C LYS A 82 12.64 -17.06 2.58
N GLN A 83 13.12 -17.46 3.75
CA GLN A 83 12.26 -17.89 4.86
C GLN A 83 11.37 -16.75 5.35
N PHE A 84 11.94 -15.56 5.52
CA PHE A 84 11.19 -14.39 5.96
C PHE A 84 10.12 -13.99 4.92
N ALA A 85 10.48 -13.95 3.64
CA ALA A 85 9.53 -13.65 2.58
C ALA A 85 8.38 -14.67 2.52
N ALA A 86 8.66 -15.97 2.65
CA ALA A 86 7.62 -17.01 2.69
C ALA A 86 6.75 -16.97 3.95
N ALA A 87 7.32 -16.55 5.08
CA ALA A 87 6.59 -16.37 6.33
C ALA A 87 5.57 -15.23 6.21
N ILE A 88 5.96 -14.09 5.63
CA ILE A 88 5.08 -12.92 5.46
C ILE A 88 4.15 -13.05 4.26
N CYS A 89 4.65 -13.59 3.14
CA CYS A 89 3.94 -13.68 1.87
C CYS A 89 3.83 -15.15 1.40
N PRO A 90 2.80 -15.91 1.84
CA PRO A 90 2.52 -17.26 1.35
C PRO A 90 2.40 -17.36 -0.17
N SER A 91 2.04 -16.25 -0.84
CA SER A 91 2.27 -16.05 -2.27
C SER A 91 2.43 -14.55 -2.57
N VAL A 92 2.73 -14.21 -3.82
CA VAL A 92 2.80 -12.81 -4.28
C VAL A 92 1.49 -12.04 -4.07
N ASP A 93 0.35 -12.73 -4.04
CA ASP A 93 -0.99 -12.14 -3.87
C ASP A 93 -1.38 -11.91 -2.41
N ARG A 94 -0.79 -12.68 -1.48
CA ARG A 94 -1.31 -12.81 -0.12
C ARG A 94 -0.24 -12.47 0.87
N ILE A 95 -0.51 -11.46 1.68
CA ILE A 95 0.17 -11.25 2.95
C ILE A 95 -0.55 -12.10 3.99
N ARG A 96 0.20 -12.81 4.82
CA ARG A 96 -0.34 -13.69 5.86
C ARG A 96 -1.30 -12.91 6.77
N GLY A 97 -2.49 -13.45 7.03
CA GLY A 97 -3.54 -12.85 7.87
C GLY A 97 -4.36 -11.75 7.22
N ILE A 98 -4.07 -11.36 5.97
CA ILE A 98 -4.70 -10.18 5.36
C ILE A 98 -6.22 -10.34 5.19
N ARG A 99 -6.69 -11.57 4.98
CA ARG A 99 -8.11 -11.89 4.83
C ARG A 99 -8.87 -11.65 6.12
N GLU A 100 -8.35 -12.14 7.24
CA GLU A 100 -8.96 -11.97 8.56
C GLU A 100 -9.01 -10.49 8.94
N VAL A 101 -7.95 -9.73 8.61
CA VAL A 101 -7.90 -8.28 8.82
C VAL A 101 -8.95 -7.56 7.98
N PHE A 102 -9.11 -7.93 6.71
CA PHE A 102 -10.15 -7.35 5.85
C PHE A 102 -11.54 -7.54 6.48
N TYR A 103 -11.90 -8.75 6.88
CA TYR A 103 -13.23 -9.01 7.45
C TYR A 103 -13.44 -8.49 8.86
N LYS A 104 -12.37 -8.34 9.65
CA LYS A 104 -12.42 -7.67 10.94
C LYS A 104 -12.77 -6.19 10.79
N HIS A 105 -12.15 -5.50 9.83
CA HIS A 105 -12.33 -4.06 9.65
C HIS A 105 -13.49 -3.70 8.72
N LYS A 106 -13.89 -4.61 7.82
CA LYS A 106 -14.93 -4.40 6.79
C LYS A 106 -14.72 -3.05 6.08
N PRO A 107 -13.56 -2.83 5.44
CA PRO A 107 -13.14 -1.50 5.00
C PRO A 107 -14.00 -0.91 3.88
N PHE A 108 -14.75 -1.75 3.15
CA PHE A 108 -15.63 -1.34 2.06
C PHE A 108 -17.09 -1.51 2.50
N ALA A 109 -17.92 -0.49 2.30
CA ALA A 109 -19.36 -0.55 2.48
C ALA A 109 -20.00 -1.40 1.37
N ASP A 110 -19.53 -1.23 0.13
CA ASP A 110 -19.84 -2.09 -1.01
C ASP A 110 -18.54 -2.72 -1.53
N ASN A 111 -18.37 -4.03 -1.31
CA ASN A 111 -17.19 -4.75 -1.79
C ASN A 111 -17.09 -4.76 -3.32
N LYS A 112 -18.16 -4.49 -4.09
CA LYS A 112 -18.10 -4.40 -5.55
C LYS A 112 -17.64 -3.03 -6.03
N ASN A 113 -17.95 -1.96 -5.30
CA ASN A 113 -17.69 -0.58 -5.70
C ASN A 113 -17.08 0.24 -4.55
N PRO A 114 -15.89 -0.14 -4.03
CA PRO A 114 -15.26 0.62 -2.98
C PRO A 114 -14.87 2.02 -3.46
N THR A 115 -15.11 3.01 -2.63
CA THR A 115 -14.70 4.39 -2.85
C THR A 115 -13.19 4.56 -2.68
N LYS A 116 -12.64 5.66 -3.20
CA LYS A 116 -11.22 6.00 -3.00
C LYS A 116 -10.87 6.15 -1.51
N ALA A 117 -11.73 6.78 -0.72
CA ALA A 117 -11.51 6.97 0.71
C ALA A 117 -11.42 5.64 1.48
N GLU A 118 -12.29 4.68 1.13
CA GLU A 118 -12.26 3.33 1.69
C GLU A 118 -11.01 2.55 1.26
N ILE A 119 -10.57 2.70 0.01
CA ILE A 119 -9.31 2.11 -0.48
C ILE A 119 -8.10 2.72 0.23
N ASP A 120 -8.08 4.04 0.44
CA ASP A 120 -7.02 4.74 1.16
C ASP A 120 -6.92 4.22 2.62
N GLU A 121 -8.07 4.07 3.28
CA GLU A 121 -8.14 3.52 4.63
C GLU A 121 -7.76 2.04 4.69
N TRP A 122 -8.19 1.25 3.71
CA TRP A 122 -7.78 -0.14 3.58
C TRP A 122 -6.25 -0.26 3.51
N HIS A 123 -5.58 0.54 2.67
CA HIS A 123 -4.11 0.51 2.59
C HIS A 123 -3.45 0.85 3.94
N ARG A 124 -3.98 1.82 4.69
CA ARG A 124 -3.47 2.15 6.03
C ARG A 124 -3.58 0.96 6.98
N ILE A 125 -4.77 0.34 7.06
CA ILE A 125 -5.03 -0.85 7.88
C ILE A 125 -4.10 -1.99 7.49
N ALA A 126 -3.96 -2.24 6.19
CA ALA A 126 -3.22 -3.35 5.63
C ALA A 126 -1.69 -3.21 5.84
N ILE A 127 -1.14 -2.00 5.72
CA ILE A 127 0.27 -1.71 6.04
C ILE A 127 0.53 -1.89 7.55
N ASN A 128 -0.41 -1.47 8.39
CA ASN A 128 -0.29 -1.63 9.84
C ASN A 128 -0.37 -3.10 10.27
N HIS A 129 -1.18 -3.90 9.58
CA HIS A 129 -1.14 -5.35 9.73
C HIS A 129 0.23 -5.94 9.35
N LEU A 130 0.78 -5.54 8.20
CA LEU A 130 2.14 -5.94 7.80
C LEU A 130 3.19 -5.57 8.87
N ARG A 131 3.07 -4.40 9.50
CA ARG A 131 3.92 -3.98 10.62
C ARG A 131 3.73 -4.86 11.86
N ALA A 132 2.50 -5.27 12.16
CA ALA A 132 2.21 -6.16 13.28
C ALA A 132 2.87 -7.55 13.10
N LEU A 133 2.97 -8.07 11.87
CA LEU A 133 3.65 -9.34 11.58
C LEU A 133 5.13 -9.36 12.04
N VAL A 134 5.75 -8.18 12.21
CA VAL A 134 7.14 -8.00 12.66
C VAL A 134 7.22 -7.20 13.98
N GLY A 135 6.14 -7.19 14.76
CA GLY A 135 6.13 -6.60 16.10
C GLY A 135 6.11 -5.07 16.16
N TYR A 136 5.93 -4.37 15.04
CA TYR A 136 5.74 -2.91 15.01
C TYR A 136 4.29 -2.53 15.36
N THR A 137 3.87 -2.82 16.60
CA THR A 137 2.47 -2.66 17.04
C THR A 137 2.19 -1.42 17.88
N SER A 138 3.22 -0.73 18.39
CA SER A 138 3.02 0.49 19.18
C SER A 138 2.40 1.62 18.34
N GLU A 139 1.73 2.56 19.01
CA GLU A 139 0.98 3.63 18.34
C GLU A 139 1.90 4.52 17.47
N ASP A 140 3.10 4.82 17.96
CA ASP A 140 4.12 5.58 17.23
C ASP A 140 4.63 4.86 15.98
N ARG A 141 4.35 3.55 15.84
CA ARG A 141 4.71 2.71 14.70
C ARG A 141 3.62 2.57 13.65
N GLN A 142 2.43 3.13 13.89
CA GLN A 142 1.34 3.05 12.93
C GLN A 142 1.55 4.04 11.78
N VAL A 143 1.33 3.58 10.54
CA VAL A 143 1.37 4.42 9.36
C VAL A 143 0.14 5.32 9.31
N LYS A 144 0.34 6.53 8.81
CA LYS A 144 -0.70 7.56 8.59
C LYS A 144 -0.78 7.94 7.11
N LYS A 145 -1.98 8.18 6.63
CA LYS A 145 -2.23 8.74 5.29
C LYS A 145 -1.74 10.19 5.27
N ASP A 146 -1.19 10.66 4.14
CA ASP A 146 -0.71 12.05 3.99
C ASP A 146 -1.15 12.62 2.64
N GLN A 147 -1.95 13.69 2.66
CA GLN A 147 -2.56 14.29 1.46
C GLN A 147 -1.51 14.61 0.39
N CYS A 148 -0.35 15.13 0.83
CA CYS A 148 0.73 15.46 -0.08
C CYS A 148 1.45 14.24 -0.67
N MET A 149 1.54 13.12 0.05
CA MET A 149 2.11 11.89 -0.51
C MET A 149 1.21 11.26 -1.57
N PHE A 150 -0.11 11.27 -1.37
CA PHE A 150 -1.05 10.79 -2.39
C PHE A 150 -1.02 11.68 -3.63
N ALA A 151 -1.08 13.00 -3.46
CA ALA A 151 -1.00 13.94 -4.57
C ALA A 151 0.35 13.85 -5.32
N ARG A 152 1.48 13.78 -4.60
CA ARG A 152 2.82 13.63 -5.21
C ARG A 152 3.02 12.28 -5.89
N ALA A 153 2.38 11.21 -5.41
CA ALA A 153 2.39 9.94 -6.12
C ALA A 153 1.65 10.08 -7.46
N LEU A 154 0.46 10.69 -7.47
CA LEU A 154 -0.30 10.91 -8.70
C LEU A 154 0.42 11.85 -9.68
N TRP A 155 0.96 12.98 -9.21
CA TRP A 155 1.73 13.89 -10.08
C TRP A 155 2.94 13.20 -10.70
N GLY A 156 3.62 12.33 -9.95
CA GLY A 156 4.71 11.51 -10.46
C GLY A 156 4.27 10.58 -11.59
N ASP A 157 3.12 9.92 -11.45
CA ASP A 157 2.57 9.06 -12.51
C ASP A 157 2.05 9.84 -13.71
N GLU A 158 1.32 10.94 -13.50
CA GLU A 158 0.90 11.83 -14.59
C GLU A 158 2.10 12.36 -15.35
N ARG A 159 3.16 12.76 -14.65
CA ARG A 159 4.41 13.21 -15.25
C ARG A 159 5.11 12.10 -16.01
N LYS A 160 5.08 10.85 -15.51
CA LYS A 160 5.71 9.68 -16.11
C LYS A 160 5.00 9.22 -17.39
N PHE A 161 3.67 9.18 -17.38
CA PHE A 161 2.87 8.50 -18.39
C PHE A 161 2.10 9.44 -19.32
N THR A 162 2.10 10.75 -19.06
CA THR A 162 1.40 11.73 -19.90
C THR A 162 2.28 12.94 -20.16
N LYS A 163 1.91 13.73 -21.18
CA LYS A 163 2.54 15.03 -21.47
C LYS A 163 1.84 16.21 -20.78
N LYS A 164 0.89 15.95 -19.88
CA LYS A 164 0.00 16.95 -19.25
C LYS A 164 0.76 18.14 -18.69
N TRP A 165 1.92 17.87 -18.08
CA TRP A 165 2.71 18.87 -17.37
C TRP A 165 3.81 19.50 -18.24
N ASP A 166 4.12 18.95 -19.41
CA ASP A 166 5.37 19.24 -20.12
C ASP A 166 5.43 20.66 -20.70
N LYS A 167 4.30 21.19 -21.18
CA LYS A 167 4.23 22.55 -21.71
C LYS A 167 4.46 23.62 -20.63
N LYS A 168 3.86 23.44 -19.44
CA LYS A 168 3.92 24.42 -18.34
C LYS A 168 5.14 24.24 -17.44
N TYR A 169 5.63 23.01 -17.33
CA TYR A 169 6.80 22.64 -16.55
C TYR A 169 7.80 21.95 -17.48
N PRO A 170 8.60 22.70 -18.25
CA PRO A 170 9.67 22.11 -19.06
C PRO A 170 10.80 21.59 -18.17
N GLY A 171 11.79 20.92 -18.77
CA GLY A 171 12.94 20.38 -18.04
C GLY A 171 13.74 19.39 -18.88
N LYS A 172 14.63 18.65 -18.22
CA LYS A 172 15.46 17.62 -18.86
C LYS A 172 14.68 16.30 -18.94
N LEU A 173 14.56 15.75 -20.15
CA LEU A 173 13.94 14.44 -20.39
C LEU A 173 14.58 13.37 -19.50
N GLY A 174 13.74 12.63 -18.78
CA GLY A 174 14.18 11.54 -17.92
C GLY A 174 14.77 11.97 -16.58
N SER A 175 14.79 13.26 -16.26
CA SER A 175 15.21 13.74 -14.94
C SER A 175 14.20 13.36 -13.85
N ALA A 176 14.60 13.44 -12.58
CA ALA A 176 13.70 13.17 -11.46
C ALA A 176 12.45 14.08 -11.44
N ALA A 177 12.50 15.27 -12.05
CA ALA A 177 11.34 16.18 -12.17
C ALA A 177 10.58 16.05 -13.51
N GLY A 178 11.15 15.34 -14.49
CA GLY A 178 10.63 15.24 -15.86
C GLY A 178 10.91 16.48 -16.72
N PRO A 179 10.46 16.51 -17.99
CA PRO A 179 9.52 15.59 -18.68
C PRO A 179 9.95 14.12 -18.71
N CYS A 180 9.00 13.20 -18.85
CA CYS A 180 9.29 11.76 -18.75
C CYS A 180 8.81 10.88 -19.90
N VAL A 181 7.85 11.34 -20.70
CA VAL A 181 7.34 10.54 -21.83
C VAL A 181 8.48 10.29 -22.81
N GLY A 182 8.76 9.02 -23.09
CA GLY A 182 9.91 8.56 -23.88
C GLY A 182 11.17 8.19 -23.07
N SER A 183 11.21 8.47 -21.77
CA SER A 183 12.33 8.09 -20.90
C SER A 183 12.19 6.67 -20.32
N LYS A 184 13.30 5.92 -20.29
CA LYS A 184 13.42 4.63 -19.60
C LYS A 184 13.62 4.74 -18.08
N ASN A 185 13.86 5.95 -17.54
CA ASN A 185 14.04 6.13 -16.10
C ASN A 185 12.71 5.88 -15.35
N ALA A 186 12.67 4.84 -14.50
CA ALA A 186 11.50 4.48 -13.70
C ALA A 186 11.13 5.56 -12.67
N HIS A 187 12.13 6.25 -12.12
CA HIS A 187 11.99 7.32 -11.14
C HIS A 187 11.78 8.71 -11.77
N CYS A 188 11.61 8.79 -13.09
CA CYS A 188 11.25 10.06 -13.70
C CYS A 188 9.91 10.56 -13.15
N GLY A 189 9.84 11.83 -12.76
CA GLY A 189 8.68 12.45 -12.12
C GLY A 189 8.68 12.34 -10.59
N ALA A 190 9.62 11.60 -9.98
CA ALA A 190 9.69 11.40 -8.53
C ALA A 190 9.74 12.70 -7.70
N THR A 191 10.42 13.72 -8.21
CA THR A 191 10.57 15.01 -7.51
C THR A 191 9.67 16.10 -8.08
N PHE A 192 8.82 15.77 -9.05
CA PHE A 192 7.88 16.71 -9.64
C PHE A 192 6.83 17.15 -8.62
N ILE A 193 6.69 18.46 -8.46
CA ILE A 193 5.68 19.12 -7.64
C ILE A 193 5.26 20.35 -8.45
N PRO A 194 4.00 20.45 -8.91
CA PRO A 194 3.53 21.63 -9.62
C PRO A 194 3.42 22.83 -8.66
N ASN A 195 3.27 24.04 -9.18
CA ASN A 195 3.10 25.23 -8.35
C ASN A 195 1.78 25.17 -7.56
N LYS A 196 1.65 25.98 -6.50
CA LYS A 196 0.49 25.91 -5.57
C LYS A 196 -0.87 26.08 -6.26
N SER A 197 -0.96 26.90 -7.30
CA SER A 197 -2.20 27.10 -8.08
C SER A 197 -2.64 25.80 -8.75
N ASP A 198 -1.72 25.09 -9.40
CA ASP A 198 -2.01 23.82 -10.08
C ASP A 198 -2.24 22.65 -9.09
N GLN A 199 -1.73 22.76 -7.87
CA GLN A 199 -1.99 21.77 -6.82
C GLN A 199 -3.42 21.86 -6.27
N ALA A 200 -4.06 23.04 -6.32
CA ALA A 200 -5.33 23.29 -5.63
C ALA A 200 -6.43 22.31 -6.03
N ALA A 201 -6.46 21.87 -7.29
CA ALA A 201 -7.46 20.91 -7.76
C ALA A 201 -7.27 19.50 -7.17
N TYR A 202 -6.07 19.16 -6.72
CA TYR A 202 -5.69 17.82 -6.25
C TYR A 202 -5.79 17.65 -4.73
N LEU A 203 -5.97 18.75 -4.00
CA LEU A 203 -5.89 18.80 -2.56
C LEU A 203 -7.24 19.22 -1.97
N PRO A 204 -7.52 18.88 -0.69
CA PRO A 204 -8.70 19.39 0.00
C PRO A 204 -8.78 20.92 -0.03
N LYS A 205 -10.01 21.44 0.02
CA LYS A 205 -10.25 22.89 0.09
C LYS A 205 -9.44 23.49 1.25
N ASN A 206 -8.80 24.64 1.01
CA ASN A 206 -7.94 25.36 1.96
C ASN A 206 -6.64 24.63 2.37
N HIS A 207 -6.26 23.52 1.74
CA HIS A 207 -4.96 22.91 1.99
C HIS A 207 -3.83 23.90 1.56
N PRO A 208 -2.76 24.11 2.37
CA PRO A 208 -1.73 25.13 2.13
C PRO A 208 -0.81 24.87 0.91
N GLY A 209 -1.10 23.84 0.12
CA GLY A 209 -0.19 23.24 -0.84
C GLY A 209 0.87 22.33 -0.21
N CYS A 210 1.46 21.50 -1.05
CA CYS A 210 2.52 20.56 -0.77
C CYS A 210 3.88 21.12 -1.16
N ASN A 211 4.87 20.85 -0.32
CA ASN A 211 6.24 21.28 -0.51
C ASN A 211 7.18 20.10 -0.76
N LYS A 212 8.40 20.42 -1.20
CA LYS A 212 9.50 19.45 -1.17
C LYS A 212 9.75 19.05 0.28
N GLN A 213 9.79 17.75 0.53
CA GLN A 213 10.14 17.19 1.82
C GLN A 213 10.91 15.88 1.61
N GLN A 214 11.76 15.56 2.59
CA GLN A 214 12.48 14.30 2.62
C GLN A 214 11.52 13.11 2.70
N GLY A 215 11.96 11.97 2.19
CA GLY A 215 11.11 10.80 2.08
C GLY A 215 11.75 9.69 1.27
N ALA A 216 10.93 8.72 0.89
CA ALA A 216 11.29 7.65 -0.02
C ALA A 216 10.24 7.51 -1.13
N GLU A 217 10.67 6.97 -2.26
CA GLU A 217 9.79 6.56 -3.34
C GLU A 217 10.05 5.10 -3.69
N GLY A 218 8.98 4.36 -3.99
CA GLY A 218 9.07 3.12 -4.76
C GLY A 218 8.17 3.17 -5.98
N VAL A 219 8.61 2.57 -7.09
CA VAL A 219 7.80 2.37 -8.30
C VAL A 219 7.75 0.88 -8.56
N PHE A 220 6.56 0.28 -8.46
CA PHE A 220 6.36 -1.16 -8.47
C PHE A 220 5.45 -1.55 -9.63
N SER A 221 5.88 -2.53 -10.42
CA SER A 221 5.09 -3.12 -11.53
C SER A 221 4.56 -4.52 -11.22
N GLY A 222 4.63 -4.94 -9.95
CA GLY A 222 4.08 -6.21 -9.47
C GLY A 222 2.55 -6.30 -9.50
N PRO A 223 1.81 -5.24 -9.12
CA PRO A 223 0.35 -5.24 -9.17
C PRO A 223 -0.19 -5.48 -10.57
N LYS A 224 -1.36 -6.10 -10.66
CA LYS A 224 -2.10 -6.29 -11.91
C LYS A 224 -3.29 -5.33 -11.98
N SER A 225 -3.66 -4.90 -13.19
CA SER A 225 -4.82 -4.02 -13.37
C SER A 225 -6.13 -4.74 -13.05
N ASN A 226 -6.23 -6.04 -13.35
CA ASN A 226 -7.42 -6.88 -13.18
C ASN A 226 -7.49 -7.67 -11.86
N ILE A 227 -6.81 -7.24 -10.79
CA ILE A 227 -6.96 -7.90 -9.46
C ILE A 227 -7.72 -7.01 -8.47
N PRO A 228 -8.51 -7.61 -7.55
CA PRO A 228 -9.22 -6.94 -6.46
C PRO A 228 -8.40 -5.95 -5.63
N TRP A 229 -9.05 -4.91 -5.08
CA TRP A 229 -8.39 -3.89 -4.26
C TRP A 229 -7.86 -4.46 -2.93
N SER A 230 -8.53 -5.48 -2.37
CA SER A 230 -8.05 -6.16 -1.16
C SER A 230 -6.61 -6.67 -1.28
N LEU A 231 -6.15 -7.04 -2.47
CA LEU A 231 -4.84 -7.66 -2.70
C LEU A 231 -3.92 -6.89 -3.66
N LYS A 232 -4.41 -5.82 -4.32
CA LYS A 232 -3.66 -5.14 -5.38
C LYS A 232 -2.29 -4.64 -4.90
N TRP A 233 -2.23 -4.08 -3.69
CA TRP A 233 -0.99 -3.60 -3.08
C TRP A 233 -0.06 -4.73 -2.62
N SER A 234 -0.61 -5.90 -2.23
CA SER A 234 0.16 -7.06 -1.75
C SER A 234 1.20 -7.49 -2.78
N ARG A 235 0.86 -7.49 -4.08
CA ARG A 235 1.83 -7.84 -5.14
C ARG A 235 3.01 -6.89 -5.24
N ALA A 236 2.82 -5.60 -4.99
CA ALA A 236 3.94 -4.67 -4.96
C ALA A 236 4.87 -5.01 -3.80
N PHE A 237 4.31 -5.13 -2.60
CA PHE A 237 5.10 -5.42 -1.41
C PHE A 237 5.77 -6.80 -1.47
N CYS A 238 5.00 -7.87 -1.72
CA CYS A 238 5.50 -9.24 -1.66
C CYS A 238 6.56 -9.54 -2.74
N ASN A 239 6.41 -9.04 -3.98
CA ASN A 239 7.46 -9.19 -4.99
C ASN A 239 8.77 -8.51 -4.55
N THR A 240 8.68 -7.29 -4.01
CA THR A 240 9.85 -6.57 -3.52
C THR A 240 10.45 -7.24 -2.28
N LEU A 241 9.63 -7.76 -1.37
CA LEU A 241 10.10 -8.49 -0.20
C LEU A 241 10.86 -9.77 -0.60
N MET A 242 10.35 -10.51 -1.57
CA MET A 242 11.02 -11.71 -2.09
C MET A 242 12.37 -11.36 -2.76
N ALA A 243 12.42 -10.25 -3.49
CA ALA A 243 13.63 -9.80 -4.17
C ALA A 243 14.70 -9.28 -3.18
N GLU A 244 14.31 -8.40 -2.26
CA GLU A 244 15.24 -7.60 -1.46
C GLU A 244 15.34 -8.03 0.01
N GLY A 245 14.31 -8.70 0.53
CA GLY A 245 14.22 -9.05 1.94
C GLY A 245 13.88 -7.88 2.85
N PHE A 246 13.83 -8.14 4.16
CA PHE A 246 13.46 -7.15 5.17
C PHE A 246 14.32 -5.87 5.12
N TRP A 247 15.62 -6.02 4.85
CA TRP A 247 16.60 -4.94 4.78
C TRP A 247 16.65 -4.23 3.42
N GLY A 248 15.74 -4.58 2.50
CA GLY A 248 15.66 -4.00 1.17
C GLY A 248 15.38 -2.50 1.18
N GLY A 249 16.02 -1.76 0.28
CA GLY A 249 15.84 -0.31 0.18
C GLY A 249 14.41 0.09 -0.16
N HIS A 250 13.70 -0.73 -0.96
CA HIS A 250 12.29 -0.49 -1.30
C HIS A 250 11.32 -1.10 -0.28
N VAL A 251 11.80 -2.01 0.57
CA VAL A 251 11.02 -2.68 1.63
C VAL A 251 10.98 -1.84 2.90
N GLY A 252 12.10 -1.23 3.28
CA GLY A 252 12.23 -0.45 4.51
C GLY A 252 11.12 0.59 4.76
N PRO A 253 10.70 1.40 3.77
CA PRO A 253 9.64 2.39 3.97
C PRO A 253 8.30 1.82 4.46
N TRP A 254 7.94 0.60 4.04
CA TRP A 254 6.72 -0.08 4.49
C TRP A 254 6.71 -0.28 6.01
N PHE A 255 7.88 -0.54 6.61
CA PHE A 255 8.03 -0.79 8.04
C PHE A 255 8.36 0.46 8.86
N HIS A 256 9.07 1.43 8.28
CA HIS A 256 9.77 2.46 9.05
C HIS A 256 9.30 3.89 8.83
N ARG A 257 8.51 4.18 7.79
CA ARG A 257 8.06 5.56 7.52
C ARG A 257 6.71 5.84 8.16
N GLU A 258 6.59 6.94 8.88
CA GLU A 258 5.35 7.32 9.55
C GLU A 258 4.19 7.56 8.57
N LYS A 259 4.47 8.16 7.40
CA LYS A 259 3.45 8.64 6.48
C LYS A 259 3.59 8.06 5.09
N PHE A 260 2.47 7.83 4.41
CA PHE A 260 2.44 7.27 3.06
C PHE A 260 1.39 7.92 2.15
N GLY A 261 1.56 7.70 0.85
CA GLY A 261 0.52 7.89 -0.15
C GLY A 261 0.82 7.13 -1.42
N PHE A 262 -0.24 6.57 -2.01
CA PHE A 262 -0.15 5.66 -3.16
C PHE A 262 -0.86 6.23 -4.38
N SER A 263 -0.30 5.95 -5.56
CA SER A 263 -0.97 6.12 -6.84
C SER A 263 -0.87 4.81 -7.61
N PHE A 264 -1.99 4.37 -8.16
CA PHE A 264 -2.05 3.26 -9.10
C PHE A 264 -2.32 3.79 -10.49
N TRP A 265 -1.56 3.29 -11.47
CA TRP A 265 -1.66 3.70 -12.86
C TRP A 265 -1.75 2.49 -13.79
N ASP A 266 -2.72 2.51 -14.70
CA ASP A 266 -2.88 1.51 -15.75
C ASP A 266 -2.41 2.09 -17.08
N ASN A 267 -1.15 1.85 -17.44
CA ASN A 267 -0.55 2.42 -18.65
C ASN A 267 -0.96 1.70 -19.95
N GLN A 268 -1.76 0.63 -19.86
CA GLN A 268 -2.34 -0.07 -21.00
C GLN A 268 -3.81 -0.41 -20.71
N PRO A 269 -4.72 0.58 -20.75
CA PRO A 269 -6.12 0.40 -20.37
C PRO A 269 -6.84 -0.67 -21.21
N ASN A 270 -6.42 -0.89 -22.46
CA ASN A 270 -7.02 -1.90 -23.35
C ASN A 270 -6.53 -3.34 -23.07
N ASN A 271 -5.42 -3.52 -22.34
CA ASN A 271 -4.88 -4.82 -21.99
C ASN A 271 -5.40 -5.25 -20.60
N ASN A 272 -6.29 -6.24 -20.55
CA ASN A 272 -6.88 -6.69 -19.29
C ASN A 272 -5.84 -7.25 -18.30
N ASN A 273 -4.78 -7.88 -18.81
CA ASN A 273 -3.73 -8.49 -18.00
C ASN A 273 -2.52 -7.56 -17.78
N ASN A 274 -2.68 -6.26 -18.01
CA ASN A 274 -1.60 -5.29 -17.79
C ASN A 274 -1.12 -5.29 -16.33
N ASN A 275 0.15 -4.98 -16.15
CA ASN A 275 0.67 -4.64 -14.83
C ASN A 275 0.24 -3.22 -14.48
N ALA A 276 -0.44 -3.07 -13.35
CA ALA A 276 -0.66 -1.77 -12.77
C ALA A 276 0.65 -1.29 -12.14
N ILE A 277 0.97 -0.01 -12.34
CA ILE A 277 2.10 0.63 -11.71
C ILE A 277 1.63 1.21 -10.39
N LEU A 278 2.21 0.77 -9.28
CA LEU A 278 2.07 1.43 -7.98
C LEU A 278 3.26 2.37 -7.80
N ARG A 279 3.00 3.68 -7.72
CA ARG A 279 3.96 4.64 -7.16
C ARG A 279 3.64 4.86 -5.70
N ALA A 280 4.56 4.46 -4.83
CA ALA A 280 4.47 4.69 -3.40
C ALA A 280 5.37 5.86 -2.99
N LYS A 281 4.81 6.79 -2.22
CA LYS A 281 5.53 7.90 -1.60
C LYS A 281 5.47 7.76 -0.09
N TRP A 282 6.59 8.00 0.57
CA TRP A 282 6.74 7.88 2.01
C TRP A 282 7.41 9.10 2.61
N THR A 283 6.97 9.53 3.78
CA THR A 283 7.53 10.70 4.49
C THR A 283 7.31 10.58 5.99
N GLY A 284 7.42 11.69 6.73
CA GLY A 284 7.33 11.75 8.18
C GLY A 284 8.56 11.14 8.86
N LYS A 285 8.43 10.87 10.16
CA LYS A 285 9.51 10.30 10.96
C LYS A 285 10.00 8.98 10.35
N LEU A 286 11.32 8.85 10.21
CA LEU A 286 11.96 7.56 9.95
C LEU A 286 12.19 6.88 11.30
N MET A 287 11.48 5.80 11.54
CA MET A 287 11.51 5.11 12.81
C MET A 287 12.64 4.08 12.83
N PRO A 288 13.42 3.99 13.94
CA PRO A 288 14.53 3.05 14.01
C PRO A 288 14.03 1.60 13.96
N SER A 289 14.75 0.73 13.28
CA SER A 289 14.43 -0.71 13.26
C SER A 289 14.48 -1.29 14.67
N LEU A 290 13.47 -2.10 15.03
CA LEU A 290 13.50 -2.95 16.24
C LEU A 290 14.57 -4.05 16.15
N TYR A 291 15.02 -4.35 14.94
CA TYR A 291 15.96 -5.41 14.64
C TYR A 291 17.32 -4.81 14.27
N LYS A 292 18.41 -5.39 14.78
CA LYS A 292 19.76 -5.05 14.33
C LYS A 292 20.00 -5.76 12.99
N LYS A 293 20.52 -5.02 12.01
CA LYS A 293 20.94 -5.63 10.74
C LYS A 293 22.12 -6.56 11.04
N PRO A 294 22.05 -7.84 10.67
CA PRO A 294 23.16 -8.78 10.83
C PRO A 294 24.34 -8.41 9.93
#